data_AF-A0A972QFC0-F1
#
_entry.id   AF-A0A972QFC0-F1
#
_cell.length_a   1.000
_cell.length_b   1.000
_cell.length_c   1.000
_cell.angle_alpha   90.00
_cell.angle_beta   90.00
_cell.angle_gamma   90.00
#
_symmetry.space_group_name_H-M   'P 1'
#
loop_
_entity.id
_entity.type
_entity.pdbx_description
1 polymer ?
#
loop_
_entity_poly.entity_id
_entity_poly.type
_entity_poly.pdbx_seq_one_letter_code
_entity_poly.pdbx_strand_id
1 'polypeptide(L)'
;PRGFERQVIYGLWRDIEVWIKRFNINFSHSSLPDKEKSCVRRAISFEKIEGDTQDLLFLNNVRNECRGFLHCDKYFSLEETKKWFLENKPEFYMIYLDTARIGYFRTSNYSKEKSAIYLGCDIHKNKRGKGLGSASYERFIPFIFNKYNLRTINLEVLHANKRAIRLYKRLGFKIYRIDRNFLVRNGKSLHNYYMTLDRGTWEKEHPPEMKIQILLFYYNRPKMVLNALQSIKELDYRNWELCFIDDSDEQNAHEFVMNYFGERYKDKIKIYPTQDSPERRKLRGSIFGKYANKAMEESNAILTIMLCDDDALLPSYFKNLNRFFTKHPNVVYAYSHVYIYDPSKETYKKAAKNKIEIYPDPNRFIIPIEPINKVDSSQVAWRRRQIFEEGIYFAYPRTLDLDADIYNKLYKKFGNCSFTGFSGQCKGWFHDQLGKRKRNDKADIYKVGIE
;
A
#
# COMPACT_ATOMS: atom_id res chain seq x y z
N PRO A 1 -9.68 42.47 -20.09
CA PRO A 1 -9.02 41.42 -19.27
C PRO A 1 -8.22 40.36 -20.09
N ARG A 2 -7.34 40.78 -21.01
CA ARG A 2 -6.37 39.90 -21.72
C ARG A 2 -4.94 40.45 -21.73
N GLY A 3 -4.60 41.34 -20.79
CA GLY A 3 -3.30 42.00 -20.71
C GLY A 3 -2.40 41.55 -19.55
N PHE A 4 -2.94 40.86 -18.53
CA PHE A 4 -2.20 40.55 -17.31
C PHE A 4 -1.50 39.17 -17.32
N GLU A 5 -1.96 38.22 -18.15
CA GLU A 5 -1.39 36.87 -18.18
C GLU A 5 -0.10 36.74 -19.00
N ARG A 6 0.21 37.68 -19.92
CA ARG A 6 1.45 37.62 -20.71
C ARG A 6 2.69 38.15 -19.98
N GLN A 7 2.55 39.03 -18.99
CA GLN A 7 3.72 39.56 -18.25
C GLN A 7 4.26 38.58 -17.21
N VAL A 8 3.42 37.73 -16.61
CA VAL A 8 3.85 36.73 -15.62
C VAL A 8 4.66 35.60 -16.25
N ILE A 9 4.33 35.19 -17.48
CA ILE A 9 5.03 34.11 -18.19
C ILE A 9 6.43 34.56 -18.66
N TYR A 10 6.62 35.82 -19.06
CA TYR A 10 7.93 36.35 -19.48
C TYR A 10 8.89 36.60 -18.31
N GLY A 11 8.37 36.90 -17.10
CA GLY A 11 9.20 37.02 -15.89
C GLY A 11 9.82 35.70 -15.46
N LEU A 12 9.01 34.62 -15.44
CA LEU A 12 9.44 33.27 -15.07
C LEU A 12 10.51 32.68 -16.00
N TRP A 13 10.47 32.99 -17.30
CA TRP A 13 11.49 32.53 -18.26
C TRP A 13 12.84 33.23 -18.09
N ARG A 14 12.85 34.51 -17.70
CA ARG A 14 14.08 35.28 -17.49
C ARG A 14 14.85 34.81 -16.26
N ASP A 15 14.15 34.42 -15.20
CA ASP A 15 14.75 33.88 -13.98
C ASP A 15 15.34 32.47 -14.20
N ILE A 16 14.72 31.66 -15.06
CA ILE A 16 15.24 30.34 -15.46
C ILE A 16 16.52 30.47 -16.29
N GLU A 17 16.60 31.43 -17.23
CA GLU A 17 17.83 31.67 -18.01
C GLU A 17 19.01 32.18 -17.17
N VAL A 18 18.73 33.02 -16.17
CA VAL A 18 19.75 33.47 -15.19
C VAL A 18 20.23 32.31 -14.32
N TRP A 19 19.33 31.37 -13.96
CA TRP A 19 19.67 30.17 -13.20
C TRP A 19 20.52 29.18 -14.00
N ILE A 20 20.20 28.95 -15.28
CA ILE A 20 20.95 28.06 -16.19
C ILE A 20 22.38 28.57 -16.43
N LYS A 21 22.57 29.88 -16.60
CA LYS A 21 23.91 30.49 -16.76
C LYS A 21 24.76 30.44 -15.49
N ARG A 22 24.15 30.41 -14.30
CA ARG A 22 24.86 30.42 -13.00
C ARG A 22 25.42 29.05 -12.60
N PHE A 23 24.90 27.95 -13.17
CA PHE A 23 25.28 26.57 -12.81
C PHE A 23 25.97 25.78 -13.93
N ASN A 24 26.29 26.40 -15.08
CA ASN A 24 27.05 25.81 -16.19
C ASN A 24 26.56 24.39 -16.60
N ILE A 25 25.24 24.20 -16.65
CA ILE A 25 24.61 22.91 -16.97
C ILE A 25 24.46 22.80 -18.49
N ASN A 26 25.37 22.08 -19.14
CA ASN A 26 25.24 21.69 -20.55
C ASN A 26 24.30 20.48 -20.69
N PHE A 27 23.10 20.69 -21.22
CA PHE A 27 22.26 19.59 -21.73
C PHE A 27 22.79 19.12 -23.09
N SER A 28 23.68 18.14 -23.10
CA SER A 28 23.90 17.36 -24.32
C SER A 28 22.69 16.45 -24.53
N HIS A 29 22.02 16.60 -25.67
CA HIS A 29 21.00 15.65 -26.15
C HIS A 29 21.68 14.31 -26.47
N SER A 30 21.86 13.47 -25.45
CA SER A 30 22.13 12.04 -25.63
C SER A 30 20.92 11.26 -25.12
N SER A 31 20.42 10.40 -26.00
CA SER A 31 19.20 9.60 -25.88
C SER A 31 19.12 8.86 -24.55
N LEU A 32 18.13 9.23 -23.73
CA LEU A 32 17.72 8.46 -22.56
C LEU A 32 17.25 7.06 -23.02
N PRO A 33 17.75 5.97 -22.41
CA PRO A 33 17.35 4.62 -22.79
C PRO A 33 15.88 4.35 -22.43
N ASP A 34 15.18 3.70 -23.37
CA ASP A 34 13.74 3.39 -23.43
C ASP A 34 13.16 2.49 -22.30
N LYS A 35 13.75 2.47 -21.10
CA LYS A 35 13.38 1.56 -20.00
C LYS A 35 12.52 2.17 -18.87
N GLU A 36 12.19 3.45 -18.90
CA GLU A 36 11.35 4.08 -17.87
C GLU A 36 9.82 4.02 -18.12
N LYS A 37 9.36 3.42 -19.24
CA LYS A 37 7.92 3.20 -19.50
C LYS A 37 7.29 2.00 -18.77
N SER A 38 7.97 1.43 -17.77
CA SER A 38 7.55 0.20 -17.08
C SER A 38 7.61 0.35 -15.57
N CYS A 39 6.61 1.02 -14.97
CA CYS A 39 6.05 0.65 -13.65
C CYS A 39 4.82 1.49 -13.21
N VAL A 40 4.08 2.13 -14.13
CA VAL A 40 2.72 2.59 -13.80
C VAL A 40 1.82 1.36 -13.71
N ARG A 41 1.73 0.76 -12.51
CA ARG A 41 0.81 -0.36 -12.23
C ARG A 41 -0.64 0.15 -12.36
N ARG A 42 -1.23 -0.10 -13.53
CA ARG A 42 -2.59 0.26 -13.91
C ARG A 42 -3.61 -0.06 -12.80
N ALA A 43 -4.45 0.91 -12.43
CA ALA A 43 -5.43 0.76 -11.37
C ALA A 43 -6.73 0.16 -11.92
N ILE A 44 -7.29 -0.85 -11.24
CA ILE A 44 -8.64 -1.34 -11.53
C ILE A 44 -9.64 -0.66 -10.58
N SER A 45 -10.69 -0.08 -11.15
CA SER A 45 -11.81 0.55 -10.44
C SER A 45 -13.16 0.08 -11.00
N PHE A 46 -14.23 0.38 -10.27
CA PHE A 46 -15.59 -0.03 -10.59
C PHE A 46 -16.57 1.13 -10.42
N GLU A 47 -17.48 1.26 -11.36
CA GLU A 47 -18.58 2.24 -11.28
C GLU A 47 -19.89 1.55 -11.61
N LYS A 48 -20.97 1.93 -10.93
CA LYS A 48 -22.31 1.43 -11.28
C LYS A 48 -22.69 1.95 -12.66
N ILE A 49 -23.27 1.09 -13.48
CA ILE A 49 -23.76 1.49 -14.79
C ILE A 49 -25.11 2.20 -14.59
N GLU A 50 -25.17 3.49 -14.90
CA GLU A 50 -26.39 4.32 -14.73
C GLU A 50 -27.24 4.40 -16.01
N GLY A 51 -26.83 3.71 -17.09
CA GLY A 51 -27.58 3.66 -18.34
C GLY A 51 -27.21 4.71 -19.39
N ASP A 52 -26.05 5.35 -19.26
CA ASP A 52 -25.48 6.18 -20.33
C ASP A 52 -25.34 5.39 -21.65
N THR A 53 -25.49 6.09 -22.79
CA THR A 53 -25.48 5.46 -24.11
C THR A 53 -24.13 4.80 -24.42
N GLN A 54 -22.99 5.38 -24.03
CA GLN A 54 -21.68 4.77 -24.27
C GLN A 54 -21.48 3.53 -23.40
N ASP A 55 -21.92 3.55 -22.15
CA ASP A 55 -21.84 2.40 -21.26
C ASP A 55 -22.72 1.24 -21.74
N LEU A 56 -23.95 1.53 -22.18
CA LEU A 56 -24.85 0.52 -22.73
C LEU A 56 -24.35 -0.03 -24.07
N LEU A 57 -23.73 0.80 -24.91
CA LEU A 57 -23.06 0.34 -26.13
C LEU A 57 -21.90 -0.61 -25.79
N PHE A 58 -21.05 -0.25 -24.83
CA PHE A 58 -19.95 -1.10 -24.40
C PHE A 58 -20.45 -2.42 -23.79
N LEU A 59 -21.45 -2.36 -22.90
CA LEU A 59 -22.08 -3.53 -22.30
C LEU A 59 -22.66 -4.45 -23.36
N ASN A 60 -23.43 -3.93 -24.32
CA ASN A 60 -24.03 -4.71 -25.41
C ASN A 60 -22.95 -5.43 -26.22
N ASN A 61 -21.91 -4.70 -26.64
CA ASN A 61 -20.80 -5.25 -27.41
C ASN A 61 -20.11 -6.39 -26.65
N VAL A 62 -19.70 -6.15 -25.41
CA VAL A 62 -19.01 -7.16 -24.60
C VAL A 62 -19.90 -8.38 -24.31
N ARG A 63 -21.18 -8.16 -24.00
CA ARG A 63 -22.14 -9.25 -23.76
C ARG A 63 -22.30 -10.13 -24.99
N ASN A 64 -22.48 -9.53 -26.16
CA ASN A 64 -22.63 -10.25 -27.43
C ASN A 64 -21.35 -11.01 -27.80
N GLU A 65 -20.16 -10.45 -27.50
CA GLU A 65 -18.87 -11.16 -27.63
C GLU A 65 -18.70 -12.32 -26.63
N CYS A 66 -19.45 -12.33 -25.53
CA CYS A 66 -19.40 -13.36 -24.49
C CYS A 66 -20.48 -14.44 -24.64
N ARG A 67 -21.49 -14.23 -25.49
CA ARG A 67 -22.73 -15.03 -25.56
C ARG A 67 -22.53 -16.55 -25.61
N GLY A 68 -21.47 -17.03 -26.27
CA GLY A 68 -21.13 -18.46 -26.33
C GLY A 68 -20.76 -19.10 -24.99
N PHE A 69 -20.37 -18.28 -24.00
CA PHE A 69 -20.04 -18.69 -22.64
C PHE A 69 -21.17 -18.46 -21.63
N LEU A 70 -22.25 -17.78 -22.04
CA LEU A 70 -23.39 -17.44 -21.19
C LEU A 70 -24.49 -18.50 -21.31
N HIS A 71 -25.40 -18.55 -20.34
CA HIS A 71 -26.59 -19.41 -20.39
C HIS A 71 -27.53 -19.02 -21.54
N CYS A 72 -27.59 -17.72 -21.89
CA CYS A 72 -28.31 -17.22 -23.07
C CYS A 72 -27.32 -16.75 -24.15
N ASP A 73 -27.32 -17.43 -25.31
CA ASP A 73 -26.47 -17.12 -26.46
C ASP A 73 -27.16 -16.30 -27.57
N LYS A 74 -28.45 -15.95 -27.40
CA LYS A 74 -29.19 -15.05 -28.29
C LYS A 74 -28.39 -13.78 -28.54
N TYR A 75 -28.38 -13.23 -29.75
CA TYR A 75 -27.86 -11.88 -30.03
C TYR A 75 -28.87 -10.81 -29.59
N PHE A 76 -28.41 -9.72 -28.99
CA PHE A 76 -29.27 -8.56 -28.69
C PHE A 76 -28.77 -7.32 -29.41
N SER A 77 -29.68 -6.61 -30.06
CA SER A 77 -29.43 -5.26 -30.57
C SER A 77 -29.18 -4.27 -29.44
N LEU A 78 -28.60 -3.12 -29.78
CA LEU A 78 -28.41 -2.03 -28.81
C LEU A 78 -29.75 -1.53 -28.27
N GLU A 79 -30.77 -1.39 -29.11
CA GLU A 79 -32.09 -0.93 -28.71
C GLU A 79 -32.80 -1.92 -27.77
N GLU A 80 -32.73 -3.23 -28.03
CA GLU A 80 -33.20 -4.26 -27.09
C GLU A 80 -32.49 -4.15 -25.73
N THR A 81 -31.18 -3.88 -25.74
CA THR A 81 -30.38 -3.77 -24.51
C THR A 81 -30.73 -2.52 -23.72
N LYS A 82 -30.89 -1.37 -24.40
CA LYS A 82 -31.33 -0.13 -23.78
C LYS A 82 -32.69 -0.29 -23.12
N LYS A 83 -33.67 -0.81 -23.87
CA LYS A 83 -35.01 -1.07 -23.37
C LYS A 83 -34.98 -1.97 -22.13
N TRP A 84 -34.31 -3.11 -22.22
CA TRP A 84 -34.19 -4.04 -21.09
C TRP A 84 -33.52 -3.41 -19.86
N PHE A 85 -32.45 -2.63 -20.05
CA PHE A 85 -31.72 -2.00 -18.94
C PHE A 85 -32.57 -0.95 -18.23
N LEU A 86 -33.30 -0.12 -18.97
CA LEU A 86 -34.18 0.91 -18.40
C LEU A 86 -35.37 0.30 -17.64
N GLU A 87 -35.92 -0.80 -18.14
CA GLU A 87 -37.03 -1.52 -17.51
C GLU A 87 -36.58 -2.26 -16.23
N ASN A 88 -35.44 -2.96 -16.28
CA ASN A 88 -35.01 -3.85 -15.20
C ASN A 88 -34.08 -3.18 -14.18
N LYS A 89 -33.44 -2.06 -14.55
CA LYS A 89 -32.51 -1.27 -13.72
C LYS A 89 -31.50 -2.16 -12.95
N PRO A 90 -30.74 -3.01 -13.65
CA PRO A 90 -29.89 -4.00 -13.00
C PRO A 90 -28.72 -3.33 -12.26
N GLU A 91 -28.31 -3.92 -11.14
CA GLU A 91 -27.12 -3.50 -10.37
C GLU A 91 -25.83 -4.07 -11.01
N PHE A 92 -25.42 -3.50 -12.15
CA PHE A 92 -24.19 -3.88 -12.85
C PHE A 92 -23.09 -2.83 -12.65
N TYR A 93 -21.84 -3.28 -12.73
CA TYR A 93 -20.67 -2.45 -12.47
C TYR A 93 -19.69 -2.51 -13.63
N MET A 94 -19.39 -1.36 -14.24
CA MET A 94 -18.34 -1.24 -15.26
C MET A 94 -16.97 -1.46 -14.62
N ILE A 95 -16.07 -2.15 -15.33
CA ILE A 95 -14.69 -2.37 -14.90
C ILE A 95 -13.78 -1.47 -15.73
N TYR A 96 -13.03 -0.61 -15.05
CA TYR A 96 -12.01 0.24 -15.66
C TYR A 96 -10.61 -0.26 -15.35
N LEU A 97 -9.73 -0.09 -16.31
CA LEU A 97 -8.28 -0.16 -16.14
C LEU A 97 -7.73 1.23 -16.44
N ASP A 98 -7.33 1.94 -15.39
CA ASP A 98 -7.13 3.39 -15.39
C ASP A 98 -8.42 4.08 -15.86
N THR A 99 -8.43 4.64 -17.07
CA THR A 99 -9.62 5.27 -17.68
C THR A 99 -10.31 4.39 -18.72
N ALA A 100 -9.73 3.24 -19.08
CA ALA A 100 -10.22 2.40 -20.17
C ALA A 100 -11.23 1.35 -19.67
N ARG A 101 -12.43 1.30 -20.27
CA ARG A 101 -13.40 0.21 -20.05
C ARG A 101 -12.81 -1.13 -20.52
N ILE A 102 -12.83 -2.14 -19.65
CA ILE A 102 -12.28 -3.48 -19.96
C ILE A 102 -13.29 -4.63 -19.81
N GLY A 103 -14.43 -4.38 -19.17
CA GLY A 103 -15.45 -5.39 -18.92
C GLY A 103 -16.49 -4.87 -17.93
N TYR A 104 -17.34 -5.76 -17.41
CA TYR A 104 -18.30 -5.41 -16.39
C TYR A 104 -18.64 -6.61 -15.50
N PHE A 105 -19.06 -6.34 -14.26
CA PHE A 105 -19.68 -7.29 -13.35
C PHE A 105 -21.20 -7.20 -13.44
N ARG A 106 -21.84 -8.36 -13.38
CA ARG A 106 -23.28 -8.51 -13.19
C ARG A 106 -23.54 -8.95 -11.76
N THR A 107 -24.53 -8.36 -11.13
CA THR A 107 -25.08 -8.88 -9.88
C THR A 107 -26.53 -9.31 -10.08
N SER A 108 -26.96 -10.37 -9.40
CA SER A 108 -28.34 -10.84 -9.39
C SER A 108 -28.67 -11.56 -8.10
N ASN A 109 -29.96 -11.84 -7.88
CA ASN A 109 -30.47 -12.67 -6.78
C ASN A 109 -29.91 -12.27 -5.40
N TYR A 110 -29.79 -10.96 -5.15
CA TYR A 110 -29.42 -10.46 -3.83
C TYR A 110 -30.49 -10.88 -2.82
N SER A 111 -30.05 -11.50 -1.72
CA SER A 111 -30.91 -11.87 -0.60
C SER A 111 -30.30 -11.34 0.68
N LYS A 112 -30.99 -10.40 1.32
CA LYS A 112 -30.61 -9.86 2.63
C LYS A 112 -30.68 -10.95 3.71
N GLU A 113 -31.74 -11.76 3.70
CA GLU A 113 -31.95 -12.87 4.63
C GLU A 113 -30.82 -13.90 4.57
N LYS A 114 -30.44 -14.33 3.36
CA LYS A 114 -29.35 -15.30 3.17
C LYS A 114 -27.97 -14.66 3.20
N SER A 115 -27.89 -13.32 3.23
CA SER A 115 -26.66 -12.54 3.12
C SER A 115 -25.81 -13.02 1.92
N ALA A 116 -26.46 -13.10 0.76
CA ALA A 116 -25.91 -13.72 -0.44
C ALA A 116 -26.24 -12.93 -1.72
N ILE A 117 -25.35 -12.98 -2.71
CA ILE A 117 -25.55 -12.43 -4.05
C ILE A 117 -24.97 -13.35 -5.12
N TYR A 118 -25.46 -13.27 -6.35
CA TYR A 118 -24.85 -13.93 -7.50
C TYR A 118 -24.00 -12.94 -8.31
N LEU A 119 -22.82 -13.39 -8.73
CA LEU A 119 -21.91 -12.63 -9.59
C LEU A 119 -21.70 -13.30 -10.94
N GLY A 120 -21.66 -12.47 -11.99
CA GLY A 120 -21.08 -12.80 -13.29
C GLY A 120 -20.07 -11.73 -13.71
N CYS A 121 -19.12 -12.07 -14.56
CA CYS A 121 -18.14 -11.12 -15.08
C CYS A 121 -17.86 -11.39 -16.55
N ASP A 122 -17.93 -10.34 -17.36
CA ASP A 122 -17.57 -10.39 -18.76
C ASP A 122 -16.45 -9.40 -19.06
N ILE A 123 -15.37 -9.90 -19.68
CA ILE A 123 -14.21 -9.11 -20.08
C ILE A 123 -14.22 -8.98 -21.61
N HIS A 124 -13.98 -7.76 -22.10
CA HIS A 124 -13.89 -7.45 -23.52
C HIS A 124 -12.86 -8.35 -24.23
N LYS A 125 -13.13 -8.84 -25.46
CA LYS A 125 -12.28 -9.86 -26.12
C LYS A 125 -10.79 -9.53 -26.15
N ASN A 126 -10.43 -8.30 -26.51
CA ASN A 126 -9.04 -7.82 -26.62
C ASN A 126 -8.30 -7.66 -25.27
N LYS A 127 -9.01 -7.82 -24.16
CA LYS A 127 -8.50 -7.72 -22.79
C LYS A 127 -8.40 -9.10 -22.12
N ARG A 128 -8.91 -10.16 -22.76
CA ARG A 128 -8.81 -11.55 -22.29
C ARG A 128 -7.35 -12.05 -22.44
N GLY A 129 -6.98 -13.05 -21.63
CA GLY A 129 -5.65 -13.67 -21.64
C GLY A 129 -4.60 -12.92 -20.81
N LYS A 130 -4.90 -11.70 -20.36
CA LYS A 130 -3.95 -10.79 -19.70
C LYS A 130 -4.06 -10.76 -18.16
N GLY A 131 -4.66 -11.78 -17.55
CA GLY A 131 -4.90 -11.83 -16.10
C GLY A 131 -5.97 -10.88 -15.55
N LEU A 132 -6.49 -9.94 -16.36
CA LEU A 132 -7.40 -8.88 -15.93
C LEU A 132 -8.67 -9.37 -15.21
N GLY A 133 -9.29 -10.46 -15.66
CA GLY A 133 -10.46 -11.01 -14.96
C GLY A 133 -10.16 -11.40 -13.50
N SER A 134 -8.97 -11.96 -13.23
CA SER A 134 -8.54 -12.28 -11.87
C SER A 134 -8.34 -11.04 -11.02
N ALA A 135 -7.59 -10.06 -11.55
CA ALA A 135 -7.35 -8.81 -10.86
C ALA A 135 -8.64 -8.01 -10.60
N SER A 136 -9.64 -8.11 -11.50
CA SER A 136 -10.97 -7.55 -11.29
C SER A 136 -11.72 -8.25 -10.15
N TYR A 137 -11.75 -9.59 -10.11
CA TYR A 137 -12.42 -10.31 -9.02
C TYR A 137 -11.75 -10.06 -7.66
N GLU A 138 -10.42 -10.10 -7.59
CA GLU A 138 -9.67 -9.86 -6.35
C GLU A 138 -10.01 -8.52 -5.69
N ARG A 139 -10.33 -7.50 -6.48
CA ARG A 139 -10.77 -6.20 -5.98
C ARG A 139 -12.29 -6.10 -5.79
N PHE A 140 -13.07 -6.75 -6.63
CA PHE A 140 -14.53 -6.63 -6.60
C PHE A 140 -15.17 -7.43 -5.46
N ILE A 141 -14.60 -8.59 -5.12
CA ILE A 141 -15.06 -9.45 -4.02
C ILE A 141 -15.11 -8.68 -2.67
N PRO A 142 -14.03 -8.05 -2.19
CA PRO A 142 -14.11 -7.30 -0.93
C PRO A 142 -15.04 -6.07 -1.04
N PHE A 143 -15.08 -5.41 -2.19
CA PHE A 143 -16.02 -4.31 -2.44
C PHE A 143 -17.48 -4.75 -2.26
N ILE A 144 -17.89 -5.85 -2.88
CA ILE A 144 -19.29 -6.31 -2.85
C ILE A 144 -19.65 -6.93 -1.49
N PHE A 145 -18.72 -7.66 -0.84
CA PHE A 145 -18.91 -8.15 0.53
C PHE A 145 -19.26 -7.01 1.48
N ASN A 146 -18.50 -5.91 1.41
CA ASN A 146 -18.71 -4.75 2.29
C ASN A 146 -19.96 -3.96 1.89
N LYS A 147 -20.17 -3.69 0.60
CA LYS A 147 -21.31 -2.89 0.12
C LYS A 147 -22.66 -3.45 0.55
N TYR A 148 -22.82 -4.77 0.52
CA TYR A 148 -24.08 -5.45 0.85
C TYR A 148 -24.05 -6.21 2.18
N ASN A 149 -22.96 -6.10 2.95
CA ASN A 149 -22.72 -6.87 4.17
C ASN A 149 -23.00 -8.38 3.98
N LEU A 150 -22.39 -8.97 2.96
CA LEU A 150 -22.65 -10.35 2.55
C LEU A 150 -21.82 -11.34 3.36
N ARG A 151 -22.38 -12.52 3.61
CA ARG A 151 -21.68 -13.72 4.09
C ARG A 151 -21.14 -14.53 2.94
N THR A 152 -21.87 -14.58 1.82
CA THR A 152 -21.53 -15.46 0.68
C THR A 152 -21.70 -14.78 -0.67
N ILE A 153 -20.86 -15.17 -1.63
CA ILE A 153 -20.98 -14.82 -3.04
C ILE A 153 -21.14 -16.11 -3.83
N ASN A 154 -22.14 -16.16 -4.69
CA ASN A 154 -22.42 -17.30 -5.56
C ASN A 154 -22.16 -16.94 -7.02
N LEU A 155 -21.92 -17.94 -7.85
CA LEU A 155 -21.85 -17.80 -9.29
C LEU A 155 -22.28 -19.08 -9.99
N GLU A 156 -22.65 -18.93 -11.26
CA GLU A 156 -22.99 -20.03 -12.15
C GLU A 156 -22.07 -20.02 -13.36
N VAL A 157 -21.66 -21.20 -13.80
CA VAL A 157 -20.77 -21.34 -14.95
C VAL A 157 -21.04 -22.64 -15.70
N LEU A 158 -21.20 -22.54 -17.01
CA LEU A 158 -21.27 -23.70 -17.88
C LEU A 158 -19.97 -24.48 -17.83
N HIS A 159 -20.05 -25.80 -17.67
CA HIS A 159 -18.88 -26.67 -17.48
C HIS A 159 -17.85 -26.59 -18.63
N ALA A 160 -18.27 -26.15 -19.81
CA ALA A 160 -17.40 -25.93 -20.97
C ALA A 160 -16.46 -24.72 -20.80
N ASN A 161 -16.80 -23.74 -19.94
CA ASN A 161 -15.95 -22.59 -19.65
C ASN A 161 -14.84 -22.94 -18.64
N LYS A 162 -13.94 -23.83 -19.04
CA LYS A 162 -12.82 -24.31 -18.20
C LYS A 162 -11.92 -23.18 -17.70
N ARG A 163 -11.81 -22.09 -18.47
CA ARG A 163 -11.01 -20.92 -18.08
C ARG A 163 -11.61 -20.18 -16.89
N ALA A 164 -12.92 -19.91 -16.90
CA ALA A 164 -13.60 -19.28 -15.76
C ALA A 164 -13.58 -20.20 -14.53
N ILE A 165 -13.82 -21.51 -14.70
CA ILE A 165 -13.77 -22.48 -13.60
C ILE A 165 -12.40 -22.48 -12.91
N ARG A 166 -11.29 -22.48 -13.67
CA ARG A 166 -9.94 -22.38 -13.10
C ARG A 166 -9.72 -21.09 -12.31
N LEU A 167 -10.23 -19.97 -12.83
CA LEU A 167 -10.17 -18.69 -12.13
C LEU A 167 -10.92 -18.75 -10.79
N TYR A 168 -12.17 -19.21 -10.80
CA TYR A 168 -13.01 -19.27 -9.60
C TYR A 168 -12.41 -20.18 -8.53
N LYS A 169 -11.91 -21.36 -8.91
CA LYS A 169 -11.20 -22.24 -7.96
C LYS A 169 -10.00 -21.57 -7.31
N ARG A 170 -9.21 -20.81 -8.08
CA ARG A 170 -8.04 -20.07 -7.55
C ARG A 170 -8.45 -18.93 -6.60
N LEU A 171 -9.62 -18.33 -6.82
CA LEU A 171 -10.20 -17.33 -5.92
C LEU A 171 -10.88 -17.95 -4.69
N GLY A 172 -10.79 -19.27 -4.49
CA GLY A 172 -11.36 -19.97 -3.35
C GLY A 172 -12.82 -20.41 -3.51
N PHE A 173 -13.46 -20.20 -4.67
CA PHE A 173 -14.82 -20.69 -4.90
C PHE A 173 -14.86 -22.22 -4.95
N LYS A 174 -15.87 -22.80 -4.28
CA LYS A 174 -16.13 -24.24 -4.24
C LYS A 174 -17.40 -24.57 -5.01
N ILE A 175 -17.38 -25.65 -5.79
CA ILE A 175 -18.59 -26.19 -6.43
C ILE A 175 -19.45 -26.82 -5.34
N TYR A 176 -20.71 -26.41 -5.22
CA TYR A 176 -21.65 -26.97 -4.25
C TYR A 176 -22.84 -27.67 -4.90
N ARG A 177 -23.11 -27.41 -6.19
CA ARG A 177 -24.16 -28.09 -6.98
C ARG A 177 -23.75 -28.18 -8.44
N ILE A 178 -24.13 -29.29 -9.08
CA ILE A 178 -23.99 -29.50 -10.52
C ILE A 178 -25.37 -29.85 -11.06
N ASP A 179 -25.80 -29.12 -12.09
CA ASP A 179 -26.99 -29.46 -12.86
C ASP A 179 -26.55 -30.12 -14.18
N ARG A 180 -26.87 -31.41 -14.32
CA ARG A 180 -26.47 -32.21 -15.49
C ARG A 180 -27.49 -32.00 -16.59
N ASN A 181 -27.01 -32.00 -17.83
CA ASN A 181 -27.85 -31.75 -19.02
C ASN A 181 -28.69 -30.47 -18.95
N PHE A 182 -28.14 -29.42 -18.30
CA PHE A 182 -28.81 -28.16 -18.06
C PHE A 182 -29.31 -27.48 -19.35
N LEU A 183 -28.50 -27.49 -20.42
CA LEU A 183 -28.93 -27.01 -21.75
C LEU A 183 -28.20 -27.74 -22.87
N VAL A 184 -28.77 -27.72 -24.07
CA VAL A 184 -28.14 -28.24 -25.30
C VAL A 184 -27.73 -27.07 -26.18
N ARG A 185 -26.46 -27.04 -26.61
CA ARG A 185 -25.93 -26.04 -27.55
C ARG A 185 -25.14 -26.72 -28.64
N ASN A 186 -25.51 -26.50 -29.90
CA ASN A 186 -24.91 -27.13 -31.08
C ASN A 186 -24.84 -28.67 -30.94
N GLY A 187 -25.93 -29.30 -30.50
CA GLY A 187 -26.03 -30.75 -30.29
C GLY A 187 -25.25 -31.30 -29.09
N LYS A 188 -24.55 -30.45 -28.33
CA LYS A 188 -23.80 -30.86 -27.13
C LYS A 188 -24.56 -30.51 -25.86
N SER A 189 -24.73 -31.51 -25.00
CA SER A 189 -25.26 -31.31 -23.65
C SER A 189 -24.24 -30.56 -22.78
N LEU A 190 -24.67 -29.46 -22.16
CA LEU A 190 -23.89 -28.64 -21.26
C LEU A 190 -24.43 -28.73 -19.83
N HIS A 191 -23.54 -29.03 -18.89
CA HIS A 191 -23.83 -28.98 -17.45
C HIS A 191 -23.59 -27.57 -16.90
N ASN A 192 -24.34 -27.20 -15.86
CA ASN A 192 -24.16 -25.95 -15.12
C ASN A 192 -23.52 -26.25 -13.75
N TYR A 193 -22.48 -25.50 -13.40
CA TYR A 193 -21.85 -25.58 -12.08
C TYR A 193 -22.23 -24.36 -11.26
N TYR A 194 -22.73 -24.61 -10.05
CA TYR A 194 -22.96 -23.60 -9.04
C TYR A 194 -21.77 -23.58 -8.09
N MET A 195 -21.16 -22.41 -7.94
CA MET A 195 -20.00 -22.23 -7.07
C MET A 195 -20.30 -21.15 -6.02
N THR A 196 -19.70 -21.29 -4.85
CA THR A 196 -19.86 -20.38 -3.72
C THR A 196 -18.52 -20.00 -3.12
N LEU A 197 -18.42 -18.77 -2.64
CA LEU A 197 -17.31 -18.23 -1.87
C LEU A 197 -17.87 -17.65 -0.57
N ASP A 198 -17.38 -18.17 0.55
CA ASP A 198 -17.70 -17.69 1.89
C ASP A 198 -16.74 -16.56 2.30
N ARG A 199 -17.27 -15.51 2.94
CA ARG A 199 -16.52 -14.33 3.36
C ARG A 199 -15.40 -14.69 4.34
N GLY A 200 -15.66 -15.54 5.33
CA GLY A 200 -14.65 -15.96 6.30
C GLY A 200 -13.51 -16.74 5.63
N THR A 201 -13.84 -17.60 4.67
CA THR A 201 -12.83 -18.29 3.85
C THR A 201 -12.00 -17.30 3.03
N TRP A 202 -12.67 -16.35 2.36
CA TRP A 202 -12.00 -15.30 1.58
C TRP A 202 -11.07 -14.47 2.47
N GLU A 203 -11.54 -13.93 3.58
CA GLU A 203 -10.76 -13.09 4.50
C GLU A 203 -9.61 -13.85 5.17
N LYS A 204 -9.75 -15.17 5.38
CA LYS A 204 -8.64 -16.00 5.87
C LYS A 204 -7.51 -16.12 4.86
N GLU A 205 -7.83 -16.20 3.56
CA GLU A 205 -6.85 -16.30 2.46
C GLU A 205 -6.38 -14.92 1.96
N HIS A 206 -7.24 -13.90 2.10
CA HIS A 206 -7.09 -12.53 1.63
C HIS A 206 -7.43 -11.57 2.77
N PRO A 207 -6.59 -11.52 3.81
CA PRO A 207 -6.83 -10.70 4.98
C PRO A 207 -7.03 -9.23 4.59
N PRO A 208 -8.00 -8.52 5.18
CA PRO A 208 -8.22 -7.11 4.88
C PRO A 208 -6.91 -6.33 5.09
N GLU A 209 -6.58 -5.46 4.15
CA GLU A 209 -5.35 -4.67 4.23
C GLU A 209 -5.43 -3.71 5.43
N MET A 210 -4.71 -4.01 6.51
CA MET A 210 -4.49 -3.11 7.63
C MET A 210 -3.82 -1.82 7.14
N LYS A 211 -4.32 -0.65 7.56
CA LYS A 211 -3.60 0.59 7.35
C LYS A 211 -2.35 0.59 8.27
N ILE A 212 -1.18 0.84 7.70
CA ILE A 212 0.10 0.86 8.43
C ILE A 212 0.63 2.29 8.49
N GLN A 213 0.85 2.79 9.70
CA GLN A 213 1.48 4.08 9.96
C GLN A 213 3.00 3.94 10.00
N ILE A 214 3.67 4.81 9.28
CA ILE A 214 5.12 4.98 9.32
C ILE A 214 5.42 6.22 10.15
N LEU A 215 6.05 6.02 11.30
CA LEU A 215 6.68 7.12 12.03
C LEU A 215 8.10 7.28 11.50
N LEU A 216 8.31 8.23 10.58
CA LEU A 216 9.63 8.50 10.02
C LEU A 216 10.33 9.57 10.85
N PHE A 217 11.49 9.23 11.39
CA PHE A 217 12.26 10.09 12.29
C PHE A 217 13.40 10.76 11.53
N TYR A 218 13.31 12.09 11.39
CA TYR A 218 14.21 12.87 10.54
C TYR A 218 14.91 13.98 11.32
N TYR A 219 16.19 14.19 11.01
CA TYR A 219 16.96 15.31 11.54
C TYR A 219 17.96 15.83 10.50
N ASN A 220 17.64 16.96 9.86
CA ASN A 220 18.48 17.76 8.95
C ASN A 220 19.44 16.97 8.03
N ARG A 221 18.95 15.90 7.39
CA ARG A 221 19.73 15.03 6.49
C ARG A 221 19.00 14.76 5.16
N PRO A 222 18.79 15.78 4.32
CA PRO A 222 17.93 15.69 3.12
C PRO A 222 18.43 14.69 2.07
N LYS A 223 19.74 14.44 2.00
CA LYS A 223 20.30 13.40 1.11
C LYS A 223 20.15 11.98 1.69
N MET A 224 20.31 11.81 3.01
CA MET A 224 20.25 10.50 3.68
C MET A 224 18.84 9.90 3.61
N VAL A 225 17.83 10.74 3.90
CA VAL A 225 16.41 10.34 3.95
C VAL A 225 15.87 9.81 2.62
N LEU A 226 16.55 10.06 1.50
CA LEU A 226 16.11 9.62 0.19
C LEU A 226 16.00 8.10 0.08
N ASN A 227 16.84 7.33 0.78
CA ASN A 227 16.71 5.86 0.83
C ASN A 227 15.39 5.45 1.50
N ALA A 228 15.09 6.04 2.67
CA ALA A 228 13.83 5.83 3.37
C ALA A 228 12.63 6.19 2.49
N LEU A 229 12.62 7.38 1.89
CA LEU A 229 11.51 7.83 1.04
C LEU A 229 11.34 6.99 -0.22
N GLN A 230 12.44 6.63 -0.90
CA GLN A 230 12.38 5.77 -2.08
C GLN A 230 11.81 4.38 -1.73
N SER A 231 12.21 3.82 -0.59
CA SER A 231 11.73 2.51 -0.16
C SER A 231 10.23 2.47 0.09
N ILE A 232 9.64 3.57 0.58
CA ILE A 232 8.18 3.73 0.74
C ILE A 232 7.47 3.69 -0.62
N LYS A 233 8.04 4.34 -1.66
CA LYS A 233 7.48 4.33 -3.02
C LYS A 233 7.53 2.95 -3.68
N GLU A 234 8.49 2.12 -3.29
CA GLU A 234 8.72 0.78 -3.84
C GLU A 234 7.93 -0.34 -3.11
N LEU A 235 7.19 -0.01 -2.05
CA LEU A 235 6.34 -0.98 -1.34
C LEU A 235 5.34 -1.68 -2.27
N ASP A 236 5.17 -2.98 -2.09
CA ASP A 236 4.13 -3.78 -2.76
C ASP A 236 2.76 -3.66 -2.09
N TYR A 237 2.64 -2.78 -1.09
CA TYR A 237 1.49 -2.56 -0.24
C TYR A 237 1.02 -1.10 -0.34
N ARG A 238 -0.30 -0.88 -0.39
CA ARG A 238 -0.85 0.46 -0.66
C ARG A 238 -1.47 1.13 0.55
N ASN A 239 -1.99 0.37 1.52
CA ASN A 239 -2.71 0.96 2.64
C ASN A 239 -1.74 1.42 3.75
N TRP A 240 -1.07 2.54 3.51
CA TRP A 240 -0.14 3.14 4.47
C TRP A 240 -0.32 4.65 4.56
N GLU A 241 0.17 5.22 5.65
CA GLU A 241 0.38 6.66 5.81
C GLU A 241 1.78 6.93 6.36
N LEU A 242 2.32 8.09 6.01
CA LEU A 242 3.62 8.57 6.46
C LEU A 242 3.41 9.74 7.41
N CYS A 243 3.82 9.57 8.66
CA CYS A 243 3.95 10.63 9.64
C CYS A 243 5.44 10.99 9.74
N PHE A 244 5.83 12.06 9.06
CA PHE A 244 7.20 12.53 8.99
C PHE A 244 7.47 13.46 10.18
N ILE A 245 8.21 12.98 11.17
CA ILE A 245 8.54 13.73 12.37
C ILE A 245 9.87 14.44 12.13
N ASP A 246 9.81 15.76 11.93
CA ASP A 246 10.95 16.61 11.63
C ASP A 246 11.50 17.24 12.91
N ASP A 247 12.56 16.65 13.48
CA ASP A 247 13.25 17.18 14.67
C ASP A 247 14.26 18.29 14.34
N SER A 248 14.19 18.86 13.13
CA SER A 248 15.05 19.97 12.71
C SER A 248 14.55 21.30 13.28
N ASP A 249 15.48 22.26 13.36
CA ASP A 249 15.24 23.65 13.77
C ASP A 249 14.67 24.53 12.65
N GLU A 250 14.91 24.19 11.38
CA GLU A 250 14.39 24.88 10.19
C GLU A 250 13.26 24.11 9.48
N GLN A 251 12.25 24.81 8.95
CA GLN A 251 11.12 24.22 8.20
C GLN A 251 11.47 23.90 6.73
N ASN A 252 12.52 23.12 6.51
CA ASN A 252 12.91 22.76 5.13
C ASN A 252 12.30 21.42 4.69
N ALA A 253 11.78 20.61 5.62
CA ALA A 253 11.35 19.26 5.27
C ALA A 253 10.06 19.16 4.46
N HIS A 254 9.11 20.05 4.72
CA HIS A 254 7.81 20.00 4.06
C HIS A 254 7.94 20.10 2.53
N GLU A 255 8.65 21.10 2.03
CA GLU A 255 8.78 21.32 0.59
C GLU A 255 9.48 20.15 -0.11
N PHE A 256 10.61 19.66 0.42
CA PHE A 256 11.33 18.57 -0.25
C PHE A 256 10.56 17.24 -0.19
N VAL A 257 9.92 16.89 0.93
CA VAL A 257 9.16 15.64 1.05
C VAL A 257 7.97 15.68 0.09
N MET A 258 7.25 16.80 0.04
CA MET A 258 6.12 16.97 -0.86
C MET A 258 6.54 16.97 -2.33
N ASN A 259 7.66 17.64 -2.68
CA ASN A 259 8.22 17.59 -4.04
C ASN A 259 8.65 16.17 -4.44
N TYR A 260 9.19 15.39 -3.50
CA TYR A 260 9.69 14.03 -3.77
C TYR A 260 8.56 13.01 -4.06
N PHE A 261 7.45 13.13 -3.34
CA PHE A 261 6.28 12.26 -3.53
C PHE A 261 5.31 12.80 -4.60
N GLY A 262 5.21 14.12 -4.75
CA GLY A 262 4.24 14.80 -5.59
C GLY A 262 2.81 14.70 -5.06
N GLU A 263 1.88 15.34 -5.77
CA GLU A 263 0.45 15.43 -5.38
C GLU A 263 -0.22 14.05 -5.19
N ARG A 264 0.28 13.01 -5.86
CA ARG A 264 -0.27 11.65 -5.79
C ARG A 264 -0.34 11.07 -4.38
N TYR A 265 0.57 11.44 -3.48
CA TYR A 265 0.63 10.88 -2.12
C TYR A 265 0.32 11.91 -1.03
N LYS A 266 -0.12 13.11 -1.39
CA LYS A 266 -0.38 14.21 -0.45
C LYS A 266 -1.30 13.81 0.70
N ASP A 267 -2.39 13.11 0.40
CA ASP A 267 -3.36 12.66 1.41
C ASP A 267 -2.83 11.56 2.34
N LYS A 268 -1.66 10.99 2.04
CA LYS A 268 -1.01 9.97 2.86
C LYS A 268 0.10 10.50 3.73
N ILE A 269 0.52 11.76 3.55
CA ILE A 269 1.72 12.31 4.19
C ILE A 269 1.29 13.41 5.15
N LYS A 270 1.73 13.30 6.39
CA LYS A 270 1.58 14.32 7.43
C LYS A 270 2.95 14.68 7.96
N ILE A 271 3.27 15.98 7.99
CA ILE A 271 4.53 16.48 8.52
C ILE A 271 4.30 17.03 9.93
N TYR A 272 5.19 16.67 10.86
CA TYR A 272 5.15 17.08 12.25
C TYR A 272 6.48 17.77 12.61
N PRO A 273 6.59 19.10 12.38
CA PRO A 273 7.80 19.84 12.69
C PRO A 273 7.87 20.16 14.19
N THR A 274 8.99 19.81 14.82
CA THR A 274 9.23 20.13 16.23
C THR A 274 9.70 21.57 16.43
N GLN A 275 10.50 22.07 15.49
CA GLN A 275 11.20 23.36 15.58
C GLN A 275 12.02 23.50 16.87
N ASP A 276 12.60 22.39 17.35
CA ASP A 276 13.33 22.37 18.60
C ASP A 276 14.82 22.68 18.38
N SER A 277 15.26 23.87 18.79
CA SER A 277 16.65 24.29 18.57
C SER A 277 17.64 23.38 19.32
N PRO A 278 18.86 23.19 18.80
CA PRO A 278 19.89 22.42 19.48
C PRO A 278 20.14 22.87 20.94
N GLU A 279 20.07 24.18 21.22
CA GLU A 279 20.28 24.76 22.55
C GLU A 279 19.18 24.32 23.53
N ARG A 280 17.91 24.40 23.10
CA ARG A 280 16.77 23.95 23.92
C ARG A 280 16.85 22.45 24.19
N ARG A 281 17.23 21.67 23.19
CA ARG A 281 17.41 20.21 23.34
C ARG A 281 18.52 19.85 24.31
N LYS A 282 19.62 20.61 24.34
CA LYS A 282 20.67 20.43 25.35
C LYS A 282 20.18 20.67 26.78
N LEU A 283 19.30 21.66 26.98
CA LEU A 283 18.81 22.02 28.31
C LEU A 283 17.78 21.05 28.88
N ARG A 284 16.83 20.57 28.07
CA ARG A 284 15.71 19.74 28.55
C ARG A 284 15.57 18.36 27.91
N GLY A 285 16.34 18.06 26.87
CA GLY A 285 16.11 16.91 25.98
C GLY A 285 15.13 17.22 24.85
N SER A 286 15.07 16.36 23.83
CA SER A 286 14.20 16.56 22.66
C SER A 286 12.70 16.39 22.98
N ILE A 287 11.86 17.28 22.45
CA ILE A 287 10.38 17.12 22.48
C ILE A 287 9.86 16.22 21.35
N PHE A 288 10.72 15.67 20.52
CA PHE A 288 10.35 14.79 19.41
C PHE A 288 9.30 13.72 19.79
N GLY A 289 9.43 13.10 20.98
CA GLY A 289 8.46 12.11 21.47
C GLY A 289 7.03 12.65 21.56
N LYS A 290 6.84 13.93 21.88
CA LYS A 290 5.53 14.61 21.89
C LYS A 290 4.86 14.54 20.52
N TYR A 291 5.63 14.76 19.45
CA TYR A 291 5.12 14.79 18.09
C TYR A 291 4.90 13.39 17.51
N ALA A 292 5.74 12.43 17.87
CA ALA A 292 5.50 11.01 17.58
C ALA A 292 4.19 10.53 18.24
N ASN A 293 3.94 10.92 19.49
CA ASN A 293 2.68 10.61 20.19
C ASN A 293 1.47 11.27 19.51
N LYS A 294 1.57 12.57 19.18
CA LYS A 294 0.52 13.29 18.44
C LYS A 294 0.21 12.62 17.09
N ALA A 295 1.23 12.17 16.36
CA ALA A 295 1.04 11.43 15.11
C ALA A 295 0.30 10.11 15.33
N MET A 296 0.60 9.35 16.39
CA MET A 296 -0.13 8.13 16.74
C MET A 296 -1.57 8.41 17.19
N GLU A 297 -1.82 9.53 17.85
CA GLU A 297 -3.17 9.95 18.28
C GLU A 297 -4.07 10.29 17.09
N GLU A 298 -3.56 11.08 16.13
CA GLU A 298 -4.30 11.53 14.94
C GLU A 298 -4.43 10.47 13.83
N SER A 299 -3.90 9.26 14.06
CA SER A 299 -3.85 8.18 13.10
C SER A 299 -4.99 7.18 13.31
N ASN A 300 -5.62 6.77 12.20
CA ASN A 300 -6.55 5.64 12.16
C ASN A 300 -5.88 4.34 11.67
N ALA A 301 -4.54 4.30 11.62
CA ALA A 301 -3.82 3.08 11.27
C ALA A 301 -4.01 1.99 12.33
N ILE A 302 -3.97 0.74 11.87
CA ILE A 302 -4.07 -0.44 12.73
C ILE A 302 -2.69 -0.78 13.30
N LEU A 303 -1.66 -0.73 12.44
CA LEU A 303 -0.28 -1.00 12.82
C LEU A 303 0.56 0.26 12.72
N THR A 304 1.59 0.36 13.56
CA THR A 304 2.61 1.41 13.51
C THR A 304 4.00 0.77 13.48
N ILE A 305 4.90 1.37 12.71
CA ILE A 305 6.33 1.05 12.66
C ILE A 305 7.16 2.32 12.80
N MET A 306 8.41 2.19 13.23
CA MET A 306 9.42 3.24 13.18
C MET A 306 10.31 3.06 11.94
N LEU A 307 10.66 4.17 11.30
CA LEU A 307 11.62 4.22 10.20
C LEU A 307 12.57 5.40 10.43
N CYS A 308 13.87 5.13 10.58
CA CYS A 308 14.86 6.21 10.64
C CYS A 308 15.18 6.74 9.23
N ASP A 309 15.64 7.98 9.15
CA ASP A 309 16.06 8.62 7.89
C ASP A 309 17.30 7.97 7.25
N ASP A 310 18.06 7.15 7.96
CA ASP A 310 19.17 6.33 7.46
C ASP A 310 18.78 4.87 7.15
N ASP A 311 17.51 4.51 7.33
CA ASP A 311 16.97 3.17 7.10
C ASP A 311 16.14 3.10 5.82
N ALA A 312 15.74 1.89 5.43
CA ALA A 312 14.87 1.67 4.28
C ALA A 312 13.96 0.45 4.48
N LEU A 313 12.77 0.45 3.90
CA LEU A 313 11.83 -0.66 3.97
C LEU A 313 12.08 -1.70 2.87
N LEU A 314 11.90 -2.98 3.20
CA LEU A 314 11.85 -4.02 2.18
C LEU A 314 10.50 -3.99 1.44
N PRO A 315 10.45 -4.19 0.11
CA PRO A 315 9.23 -4.05 -0.67
C PRO A 315 8.03 -4.86 -0.17
N SER A 316 8.27 -6.06 0.41
CA SER A 316 7.23 -6.97 0.89
C SER A 316 6.88 -6.84 2.38
N TYR A 317 7.54 -5.93 3.11
CA TYR A 317 7.44 -5.87 4.57
C TYR A 317 6.01 -5.69 5.06
N PHE A 318 5.29 -4.72 4.51
CA PHE A 318 3.94 -4.38 4.95
C PHE A 318 2.91 -5.47 4.61
N LYS A 319 3.06 -6.11 3.45
CA LYS A 319 2.27 -7.28 3.10
C LYS A 319 2.50 -8.43 4.07
N ASN A 320 3.75 -8.66 4.49
CA ASN A 320 4.10 -9.69 5.46
C ASN A 320 3.58 -9.36 6.87
N LEU A 321 3.68 -8.10 7.30
CA LEU A 321 3.08 -7.61 8.56
C LEU A 321 1.57 -7.82 8.57
N ASN A 322 0.87 -7.39 7.52
CA ASN A 322 -0.58 -7.58 7.40
C ASN A 322 -0.94 -9.06 7.58
N ARG A 323 -0.27 -9.95 6.85
CA ARG A 323 -0.47 -11.40 6.96
C ARG A 323 -0.19 -11.93 8.37
N PHE A 324 0.88 -11.47 9.02
CA PHE A 324 1.24 -11.91 10.36
C PHE A 324 0.19 -11.46 11.40
N PHE A 325 -0.11 -10.16 11.46
CA PHE A 325 -1.07 -9.63 12.44
C PHE A 325 -2.51 -10.08 12.17
N THR A 326 -2.88 -10.44 10.94
CA THR A 326 -4.19 -11.09 10.72
C THR A 326 -4.22 -12.53 11.24
N LYS A 327 -3.14 -13.30 11.06
CA LYS A 327 -3.06 -14.67 11.60
C LYS A 327 -2.92 -14.70 13.12
N HIS A 328 -2.38 -13.64 13.71
CA HIS A 328 -2.12 -13.53 15.14
C HIS A 328 -2.88 -12.32 15.73
N PRO A 329 -4.23 -12.38 15.84
CA PRO A 329 -5.05 -11.26 16.30
C PRO A 329 -4.70 -10.79 17.72
N ASN A 330 -4.23 -11.71 18.57
CA ASN A 330 -3.89 -11.44 19.97
C ASN A 330 -2.46 -10.90 20.16
N VAL A 331 -1.61 -10.93 19.13
CA VAL A 331 -0.26 -10.36 19.22
C VAL A 331 -0.36 -8.85 19.11
N VAL A 332 0.06 -8.13 20.15
CA VAL A 332 0.04 -6.65 20.20
C VAL A 332 1.24 -6.07 19.48
N TYR A 333 2.42 -6.68 19.60
CA TYR A 333 3.64 -6.18 18.99
C TYR A 333 4.61 -7.33 18.68
N ALA A 334 5.40 -7.13 17.64
CA ALA A 334 6.30 -8.15 17.09
C ALA A 334 7.53 -7.50 16.46
N TYR A 335 8.65 -8.24 16.48
CA TYR A 335 9.90 -7.82 15.88
C TYR A 335 10.24 -8.65 14.63
N SER A 336 10.83 -8.00 13.65
CA SER A 336 11.32 -8.59 12.40
C SER A 336 12.84 -8.52 12.34
N HIS A 337 13.45 -9.36 11.51
CA HIS A 337 14.87 -9.21 11.19
C HIS A 337 15.13 -8.00 10.28
N VAL A 338 16.38 -7.59 10.17
CA VAL A 338 16.83 -6.50 9.29
C VAL A 338 17.99 -6.95 8.41
N TYR A 339 18.14 -6.36 7.24
CA TYR A 339 19.42 -6.39 6.52
C TYR A 339 20.24 -5.18 6.88
N ILE A 340 21.54 -5.24 6.68
CA ILE A 340 22.43 -4.12 6.99
C ILE A 340 23.03 -3.57 5.71
N TYR A 341 23.19 -2.25 5.66
CA TYR A 341 23.83 -1.54 4.57
C TYR A 341 24.50 -0.26 5.07
N ASP A 342 25.45 0.26 4.29
CA ASP A 342 26.07 1.56 4.55
C ASP A 342 25.40 2.64 3.69
N PRO A 343 24.42 3.41 4.22
CA PRO A 343 23.69 4.40 3.43
C PRO A 343 24.58 5.57 2.96
N SER A 344 25.80 5.71 3.48
CA SER A 344 26.75 6.73 3.00
C SER A 344 27.55 6.26 1.78
N LYS A 345 27.47 4.99 1.40
CA LYS A 345 28.25 4.40 0.28
C LYS A 345 27.38 3.69 -0.73
N GLU A 346 26.22 3.20 -0.32
CA GLU A 346 25.37 2.37 -1.14
C GLU A 346 23.88 2.61 -0.93
N THR A 347 23.10 2.18 -1.91
CA THR A 347 21.65 2.14 -1.79
C THR A 347 21.23 0.90 -1.01
N TYR A 348 20.10 0.98 -0.33
CA TYR A 348 19.51 -0.14 0.41
C TYR A 348 19.24 -1.40 -0.45
N LYS A 349 19.30 -1.30 -1.78
CA LYS A 349 19.18 -2.44 -2.71
C LYS A 349 20.43 -3.32 -2.71
N LYS A 350 21.58 -2.78 -2.32
CA LYS A 350 22.82 -3.53 -2.13
C LYS A 350 22.94 -4.12 -0.72
N ALA A 351 22.00 -3.79 0.18
CA ALA A 351 21.96 -4.33 1.53
C ALA A 351 22.17 -5.84 1.52
N ALA A 352 23.17 -6.29 2.27
CA ALA A 352 23.63 -7.65 2.16
C ALA A 352 22.60 -8.61 2.76
N LYS A 353 22.18 -9.61 1.98
CA LYS A 353 21.58 -10.84 2.53
C LYS A 353 22.61 -11.66 3.31
N ASN A 354 23.88 -11.47 2.99
CA ASN A 354 25.00 -12.14 3.63
C ASN A 354 25.41 -11.36 4.89
N LYS A 355 25.66 -12.10 5.99
CA LYS A 355 25.96 -11.55 7.31
C LYS A 355 27.11 -10.55 7.24
N ILE A 356 26.80 -9.25 7.32
CA ILE A 356 27.79 -8.31 7.84
C ILE A 356 27.96 -8.70 9.30
N GLU A 357 29.18 -9.04 9.71
CA GLU A 357 29.48 -9.36 11.10
C GLU A 357 29.37 -8.09 11.95
N ILE A 358 28.17 -7.88 12.50
CA ILE A 358 27.89 -6.77 13.40
C ILE A 358 27.71 -7.36 14.79
N TYR A 359 28.35 -6.74 15.77
CA TYR A 359 28.23 -7.13 17.16
C TYR A 359 27.61 -6.00 17.99
N PRO A 360 26.53 -6.28 18.74
CA PRO A 360 25.73 -7.51 18.69
C PRO A 360 24.93 -7.63 17.38
N ASP A 361 24.73 -8.86 16.89
CA ASP A 361 23.89 -9.12 15.72
C ASP A 361 22.41 -8.82 16.03
N PRO A 362 21.76 -7.85 15.34
CA PRO A 362 20.35 -7.52 15.57
C PRO A 362 19.38 -8.65 15.21
N ASN A 363 19.82 -9.67 14.48
CA ASN A 363 19.01 -10.81 14.05
C ASN A 363 19.23 -12.08 14.89
N ARG A 364 20.02 -12.02 15.97
CA ARG A 364 20.41 -13.20 16.78
C ARG A 364 19.24 -13.97 17.43
N PHE A 365 18.05 -13.38 17.52
CA PHE A 365 16.88 -14.00 18.15
C PHE A 365 15.83 -14.44 17.12
N ILE A 366 15.28 -15.63 17.31
CA ILE A 366 14.18 -16.21 16.49
C ILE A 366 13.00 -16.72 17.34
N ILE A 367 12.91 -16.26 18.58
CA ILE A 367 11.88 -16.64 19.57
C ILE A 367 11.31 -15.37 20.19
N PRO A 368 10.16 -15.42 20.89
CA PRO A 368 9.70 -14.28 21.66
C PRO A 368 10.75 -13.82 22.68
N ILE A 369 11.00 -12.52 22.77
CA ILE A 369 12.01 -11.93 23.64
C ILE A 369 11.49 -10.72 24.40
N GLU A 370 12.10 -10.43 25.55
CA GLU A 370 12.12 -9.08 26.09
C GLU A 370 12.99 -8.20 25.16
N PRO A 371 12.43 -7.21 24.46
CA PRO A 371 13.08 -6.51 23.34
C PRO A 371 14.13 -5.46 23.75
N ILE A 372 14.15 -5.03 25.01
CA ILE A 372 14.99 -3.92 25.49
C ILE A 372 16.47 -4.23 25.23
N ASN A 373 17.18 -3.34 24.53
CA ASN A 373 18.59 -3.48 24.14
C ASN A 373 18.93 -4.77 23.35
N LYS A 374 17.92 -5.45 22.81
CA LYS A 374 18.06 -6.71 22.07
C LYS A 374 17.68 -6.59 20.59
N VAL A 375 16.86 -5.60 20.26
CA VAL A 375 16.46 -5.24 18.89
C VAL A 375 16.58 -3.74 18.68
N ASP A 376 16.81 -3.33 17.43
CA ASP A 376 16.84 -1.94 16.99
C ASP A 376 15.42 -1.36 16.80
N SER A 377 15.32 -0.03 16.83
CA SER A 377 14.08 0.72 16.56
C SER A 377 13.37 0.27 15.27
N SER A 378 14.13 -0.04 14.22
CA SER A 378 13.63 -0.49 12.91
C SER A 378 12.99 -1.89 12.91
N GLN A 379 13.12 -2.67 13.99
CA GLN A 379 12.67 -4.06 13.99
C GLN A 379 11.23 -4.24 14.42
N VAL A 380 10.67 -3.33 15.22
CA VAL A 380 9.39 -3.57 15.92
C VAL A 380 8.21 -2.90 15.22
N ALA A 381 7.13 -3.67 15.08
CA ALA A 381 5.81 -3.20 14.69
C ALA A 381 4.81 -3.48 15.82
N TRP A 382 3.82 -2.60 16.01
CA TRP A 382 2.80 -2.79 17.04
C TRP A 382 1.42 -2.35 16.58
N ARG A 383 0.38 -2.84 17.27
CA ARG A 383 -0.98 -2.39 17.09
C ARG A 383 -1.19 -1.04 17.77
N ARG A 384 -1.30 0.01 16.96
CA ARG A 384 -1.36 1.40 17.40
C ARG A 384 -2.41 1.63 18.49
N ARG A 385 -3.65 1.19 18.24
CA ARG A 385 -4.79 1.44 19.12
C ARG A 385 -4.59 0.84 20.52
N GLN A 386 -4.17 -0.43 20.61
CA GLN A 386 -4.00 -1.11 21.90
C GLN A 386 -2.91 -0.46 22.75
N ILE A 387 -1.78 -0.05 22.16
CA ILE A 387 -0.73 0.60 22.96
C ILE A 387 -1.18 1.99 23.44
N PHE A 388 -1.97 2.70 22.63
CA PHE A 388 -2.47 4.04 22.93
C PHE A 388 -3.52 4.00 24.04
N GLU A 389 -4.50 3.08 23.95
CA GLU A 389 -5.53 2.87 24.99
C GLU A 389 -4.92 2.46 26.33
N GLU A 390 -3.73 1.85 26.33
CA GLU A 390 -2.97 1.47 27.52
C GLU A 390 -2.02 2.57 28.02
N GLY A 391 -2.07 3.77 27.44
CA GLY A 391 -1.25 4.92 27.85
C GLY A 391 0.24 4.77 27.54
N ILE A 392 0.60 3.92 26.57
CA ILE A 392 1.99 3.70 26.17
C ILE A 392 2.40 4.73 25.13
N TYR A 393 3.13 5.73 25.60
CA TYR A 393 3.61 6.86 24.81
C TYR A 393 5.14 6.93 24.79
N PHE A 394 5.73 7.49 23.73
CA PHE A 394 7.13 7.91 23.71
C PHE A 394 7.37 8.90 24.85
N ALA A 395 8.44 8.71 25.63
CA ALA A 395 8.84 9.69 26.63
C ALA A 395 9.28 11.01 25.99
N TYR A 396 8.91 12.13 26.62
CA TYR A 396 9.39 13.46 26.28
C TYR A 396 9.36 14.37 27.53
N PRO A 397 10.28 15.33 27.65
CA PRO A 397 11.43 15.54 26.77
C PRO A 397 12.50 14.45 27.00
N ARG A 398 13.04 13.87 25.92
CA ARG A 398 14.05 12.80 25.93
C ARG A 398 14.80 12.73 24.61
N THR A 399 16.12 12.60 24.65
CA THR A 399 16.97 12.61 23.44
C THR A 399 17.50 11.23 23.07
N LEU A 400 17.64 10.32 24.03
CA LEU A 400 18.28 9.01 23.84
C LEU A 400 17.34 7.89 24.28
N ASP A 401 17.54 6.71 23.68
CA ASP A 401 16.90 5.46 24.07
C ASP A 401 15.36 5.53 24.11
N LEU A 402 14.76 6.28 23.18
CA LEU A 402 13.31 6.40 23.05
C LEU A 402 12.68 5.05 22.65
N ASP A 403 13.36 4.29 21.81
CA ASP A 403 12.99 2.93 21.42
C ASP A 403 13.05 1.97 22.62
N ALA A 404 14.15 1.97 23.38
CA ALA A 404 14.26 1.14 24.58
C ALA A 404 13.19 1.49 25.64
N ASP A 405 12.85 2.78 25.79
CA ASP A 405 11.80 3.25 26.68
C ASP A 405 10.41 2.73 26.30
N ILE A 406 10.01 2.89 25.03
CA ILE A 406 8.70 2.41 24.58
C ILE A 406 8.65 0.87 24.60
N TYR A 407 9.75 0.20 24.28
CA TYR A 407 9.86 -1.26 24.35
C TYR A 407 9.75 -1.79 25.78
N ASN A 408 10.31 -1.08 26.77
CA ASN A 408 10.13 -1.41 28.17
C ASN A 408 8.67 -1.27 28.62
N LYS A 409 7.99 -0.20 28.21
CA LYS A 409 6.56 -0.01 28.50
C LYS A 409 5.70 -1.12 27.87
N LEU A 410 5.98 -1.48 26.61
CA LEU A 410 5.31 -2.60 25.93
C LEU A 410 5.55 -3.93 26.65
N TYR A 411 6.80 -4.21 27.02
CA TYR A 411 7.15 -5.44 27.73
C TYR A 411 6.45 -5.56 29.08
N LYS A 412 6.47 -4.49 29.89
CA LYS A 412 5.78 -4.46 31.18
C LYS A 412 4.28 -4.70 31.07
N LYS A 413 3.65 -4.27 29.96
CA LYS A 413 2.21 -4.41 29.76
C LYS A 413 1.80 -5.72 29.08
N PHE A 414 2.55 -6.16 28.08
CA PHE A 414 2.13 -7.22 27.16
C PHE A 414 3.06 -8.46 27.16
N GLY A 415 4.13 -8.47 27.95
CA GLY A 415 5.06 -9.59 28.01
C GLY A 415 6.06 -9.60 26.84
N ASN A 416 6.46 -10.78 26.35
CA ASN A 416 7.51 -10.88 25.32
C ASN A 416 7.05 -10.37 23.94
N CYS A 417 7.97 -9.74 23.21
CA CYS A 417 7.80 -9.33 21.82
C CYS A 417 7.90 -10.56 20.90
N SER A 418 6.87 -10.80 20.07
CA SER A 418 6.82 -11.97 19.19
C SER A 418 7.76 -11.84 17.99
N PHE A 419 8.38 -12.94 17.55
CA PHE A 419 9.15 -12.94 16.30
C PHE A 419 8.23 -13.12 15.08
N THR A 420 8.40 -12.29 14.05
CA THR A 420 7.55 -12.35 12.84
C THR A 420 7.94 -13.47 11.87
N GLY A 421 9.17 -13.97 11.93
CA GLY A 421 9.67 -15.00 11.01
C GLY A 421 10.17 -14.46 9.66
N PHE A 422 10.31 -13.15 9.49
CA PHE A 422 10.81 -12.52 8.26
C PHE A 422 11.60 -11.24 8.53
N SER A 423 12.29 -10.72 7.50
CA SER A 423 12.99 -9.44 7.57
C SER A 423 12.10 -8.29 7.08
N GLY A 424 12.22 -7.12 7.70
CA GLY A 424 11.35 -5.97 7.41
C GLY A 424 12.05 -4.74 6.82
N GLN A 425 13.22 -4.39 7.34
CA GLN A 425 13.93 -3.16 6.95
C GLN A 425 15.39 -3.45 6.61
N CYS A 426 16.02 -2.53 5.87
CA CYS A 426 17.45 -2.38 5.77
C CYS A 426 17.87 -1.31 6.79
N LYS A 427 18.64 -1.72 7.80
CA LYS A 427 19.20 -0.86 8.85
C LYS A 427 20.49 -0.22 8.35
N GLY A 428 20.55 1.11 8.38
CA GLY A 428 21.76 1.86 8.10
C GLY A 428 22.79 1.61 9.21
N TRP A 429 24.00 1.23 8.81
CA TRP A 429 25.12 1.03 9.73
C TRP A 429 26.41 1.59 9.15
N PHE A 430 26.89 2.68 9.74
CA PHE A 430 28.07 3.41 9.26
C PHE A 430 28.83 4.06 10.43
N HIS A 431 30.02 4.59 10.15
CA HIS A 431 30.94 5.14 11.16
C HIS A 431 30.34 6.36 11.88
N ASP A 432 29.78 7.31 11.13
CA ASP A 432 29.32 8.61 11.64
C ASP A 432 27.85 8.66 12.08
N GLN A 433 27.27 7.49 12.37
CA GLN A 433 25.86 7.36 12.75
C GLN A 433 25.54 8.19 14.00
N LEU A 434 24.41 8.90 14.02
CA LEU A 434 24.06 9.82 15.13
C LEU A 434 24.02 9.15 16.50
N GLY A 435 23.71 7.85 16.55
CA GLY A 435 23.75 7.05 17.78
C GLY A 435 25.15 6.91 18.39
N LYS A 436 26.22 6.98 17.58
CA LYS A 436 27.62 6.75 17.97
C LYS A 436 28.38 8.03 18.38
N ARG A 437 27.80 9.22 18.13
CA ARG A 437 28.45 10.51 18.48
C ARG A 437 28.41 10.78 19.98
N LYS A 438 29.51 11.28 20.55
CA LYS A 438 29.62 11.64 21.98
C LYS A 438 28.62 12.74 22.34
N ARG A 439 28.25 12.78 23.63
CA ARG A 439 27.17 13.63 24.20
C ARG A 439 27.31 15.14 23.91
N ASN A 440 28.54 15.62 23.70
CA ASN A 440 28.83 17.04 23.42
C ASN A 440 28.88 17.38 21.91
N ASP A 441 29.07 16.38 21.04
CA ASP A 441 29.35 16.57 19.60
C ASP A 441 28.09 16.40 18.72
N LYS A 442 26.93 16.07 19.32
CA LYS A 442 25.64 15.98 18.60
C LYS A 442 25.09 17.34 18.14
N ALA A 443 25.75 18.44 18.53
CA ALA A 443 25.41 19.80 18.12
C ALA A 443 26.33 20.35 17.02
N ASP A 444 27.35 19.60 16.60
CA ASP A 444 28.23 20.05 15.52
C ASP A 444 27.59 19.79 14.14
N ILE A 445 27.82 20.74 13.23
CA ILE A 445 27.31 20.74 11.85
C ILE A 445 27.67 19.41 11.18
N TYR A 446 26.63 18.64 10.85
CA TYR A 446 26.75 17.37 10.13
C TYR A 446 27.26 17.62 8.71
N LYS A 447 28.54 17.32 8.45
CA LYS A 447 29.11 17.20 7.10
C LYS A 447 29.30 15.73 6.74
N VAL A 448 28.23 14.96 6.55
CA VAL A 448 28.40 13.74 5.74
C VAL A 448 28.33 14.16 4.29
N GLY A 449 29.50 14.19 3.67
CA GLY A 449 29.64 14.17 2.22
C GLY A 449 29.06 12.86 1.73
N ILE A 450 27.76 12.86 1.44
CA ILE A 450 27.17 11.88 0.55
C ILE A 450 27.68 12.29 -0.84
N GLU A 451 28.64 11.52 -1.37
CA GLU A 451 29.03 11.59 -2.79
C GLU A 451 27.81 11.42 -3.69
#